data_AF-A0A7R9ZSV3-F1
#
_entry.id   AF-A0A7R9ZSV3-F1
#
_cell.length_a   1.000
_cell.length_b   1.000
_cell.length_c   1.000
_cell.angle_alpha   90.00
_cell.angle_beta   90.00
_cell.angle_gamma   90.00
#
_symmetry.space_group_name_H-M   'P 1'
#
loop_
_entity.id
_entity.type
_entity.pdbx_description
1 polymer ?
#
loop_
_entity_poly.entity_id
_entity_poly.type
_entity_poly.pdbx_seq_one_letter_code
_entity_poly.pdbx_strand_id
1 'polypeptide(L)'
;GMIRSDQMEETFEYAESTLKGADKACDNQVGGMYSLVYEICRNKIDAHLNYALDGFNWIAKTARTNPNAYCEGLVGYLGGVFASLGPMDEGSRAGLHFSCCGHINERLVKILTDRPEEVSGLQDSVPPVTRIDAYGLKNLGRDVEAFEEFAMSTGVPELKECFQELKCLTSIMVDNELPYLIKSENAAERKRRYPLISLPKIGNILEKYVGAGMSLLGGKSTADLLVLDKKEISTLLRLVRQQC
;
A
#
# COMPACT_ATOMS: atom_id res chain seq x y z
N GLY A 1 -24.88 -38.05 55.23
CA GLY A 1 -23.99 -38.97 54.50
C GLY A 1 -22.71 -38.23 54.20
N MET A 2 -21.56 -38.79 54.57
CA MET A 2 -20.25 -38.22 54.26
C MET A 2 -19.98 -38.39 52.76
N ILE A 3 -19.74 -37.29 52.05
CA ILE A 3 -19.22 -37.33 50.67
C ILE A 3 -17.82 -37.93 50.76
N ARG A 4 -17.52 -38.94 49.92
CA ARG A 4 -16.19 -39.57 49.87
C ARG A 4 -15.21 -38.61 49.21
N SER A 5 -14.01 -38.47 49.76
CA SER A 5 -12.95 -37.60 49.25
C SER A 5 -12.72 -37.76 47.74
N ASP A 6 -12.75 -39.00 47.27
CA ASP A 6 -12.51 -39.36 45.87
C ASP A 6 -13.57 -38.77 44.92
N GLN A 7 -14.82 -38.66 45.35
CA GLN A 7 -15.89 -38.05 44.56
C GLN A 7 -15.75 -36.53 44.47
N MET A 8 -15.13 -35.92 45.47
CA MET A 8 -14.84 -34.49 45.50
C MET A 8 -13.67 -34.17 44.54
N GLU A 9 -12.63 -35.00 44.54
CA GLU A 9 -11.49 -34.90 43.64
C GLU A 9 -11.89 -35.03 42.17
N GLU A 10 -12.66 -36.07 41.81
CA GLU A 10 -13.19 -36.25 40.44
C GLU A 10 -14.04 -35.05 39.98
N THR A 11 -14.82 -34.46 40.89
CA THR A 11 -15.65 -33.29 40.57
C THR A 11 -14.79 -32.06 40.29
N PHE A 12 -13.70 -31.86 41.06
CA PHE A 12 -12.77 -30.75 40.82
C PHE A 12 -12.00 -30.94 39.52
N GLU A 13 -11.52 -32.15 39.22
CA GLU A 13 -10.83 -32.44 37.96
C GLU A 13 -11.74 -32.22 36.75
N TYR A 14 -13.00 -32.67 36.82
CA TYR A 14 -13.98 -32.43 35.78
C TYR A 14 -14.28 -30.94 35.59
N ALA A 15 -14.47 -30.21 36.68
CA ALA A 15 -14.72 -28.76 36.64
C ALA A 15 -13.51 -28.02 36.04
N GLU A 16 -12.29 -28.35 36.44
CA GLU A 16 -11.07 -27.74 35.90
C GLU A 16 -10.90 -28.02 34.40
N SER A 17 -11.12 -29.27 33.98
CA SER A 17 -11.06 -29.66 32.56
C SER A 17 -12.11 -28.92 31.73
N THR A 18 -13.34 -28.84 32.24
CA THR A 18 -14.44 -28.13 31.57
C THR A 18 -14.15 -26.63 31.46
N LEU A 19 -13.64 -26.00 32.52
CA LEU A 19 -13.26 -24.59 32.52
C LEU A 19 -12.13 -24.29 31.54
N LYS A 20 -11.06 -25.12 31.51
CA LYS A 20 -9.97 -24.99 30.53
C LYS A 20 -10.47 -25.16 29.10
N GLY A 21 -11.41 -26.09 28.88
CA GLY A 21 -12.04 -26.30 27.57
C GLY A 21 -12.85 -25.09 27.12
N ALA A 22 -13.64 -24.49 28.02
CA ALA A 22 -14.42 -23.30 27.75
C ALA A 22 -13.54 -22.08 27.47
N ASP A 23 -12.49 -21.87 28.27
CA ASP A 23 -11.51 -20.79 28.11
C ASP A 23 -10.85 -20.83 26.72
N LYS A 24 -10.34 -22.00 26.33
CA LYS A 24 -9.79 -22.23 24.99
C LYS A 24 -10.80 -21.97 23.87
N ALA A 25 -12.07 -22.33 24.06
CA ALA A 25 -13.11 -22.07 23.07
C ALA A 25 -13.39 -20.57 22.91
N CYS A 26 -13.41 -19.82 24.03
CA CYS A 26 -13.52 -18.36 24.01
C CYS A 26 -12.34 -17.70 23.29
N ASP A 27 -11.11 -18.11 23.59
CA ASP A 27 -9.90 -17.59 22.92
C ASP A 27 -9.94 -17.81 21.41
N ASN A 28 -10.33 -19.02 20.98
CA ASN A 28 -10.50 -19.34 19.56
C ASN A 28 -11.57 -18.45 18.90
N GLN A 29 -12.67 -18.18 19.59
CA GLN A 29 -13.73 -17.33 19.09
C GLN A 29 -13.27 -15.87 18.95
N VAL A 30 -12.48 -15.36 19.90
CA VAL A 30 -11.90 -14.01 19.85
C VAL A 30 -10.91 -13.90 18.68
N GLY A 31 -10.01 -14.87 18.52
CA GLY A 31 -9.08 -14.90 17.39
C GLY A 31 -9.78 -14.97 16.02
N GLY A 32 -10.86 -15.76 15.93
CA GLY A 32 -11.71 -15.84 14.75
C GLY A 32 -12.40 -14.51 14.43
N MET A 33 -12.91 -13.82 15.46
CA MET A 33 -13.52 -12.49 15.32
C MET A 33 -12.52 -11.47 14.78
N TYR A 34 -11.30 -11.40 15.31
CA TYR A 34 -10.28 -10.46 14.82
C TYR A 34 -9.89 -10.75 13.37
N SER A 35 -9.73 -12.02 13.01
CA SER A 35 -9.43 -12.41 11.62
C SER A 35 -10.51 -11.92 10.64
N LEU A 36 -11.77 -12.04 11.04
CA LEU A 36 -12.91 -11.54 10.25
C LEU A 36 -12.89 -10.00 10.14
N VAL A 37 -12.56 -9.28 11.23
CA VAL A 37 -12.41 -7.82 11.19
C VAL A 37 -11.33 -7.38 10.19
N TYR A 38 -10.19 -8.07 10.17
CA TYR A 38 -9.09 -7.77 9.23
C TYR A 38 -9.53 -7.98 7.78
N GLU A 39 -10.24 -9.07 7.52
CA GLU A 39 -10.79 -9.36 6.19
C GLU A 39 -11.79 -8.30 5.74
N ILE A 40 -12.76 -7.96 6.59
CA ILE A 40 -13.76 -6.92 6.28
C ILE A 40 -13.09 -5.58 5.99
N CYS A 41 -12.09 -5.19 6.79
CA CYS A 41 -11.37 -3.94 6.60
C CYS A 41 -10.65 -3.91 5.25
N ARG A 42 -9.95 -4.99 4.87
CA ARG A 42 -9.26 -5.09 3.58
C ARG A 42 -10.23 -5.09 2.40
N ASN A 43 -11.31 -5.86 2.47
CA ASN A 43 -12.34 -5.88 1.43
C ASN A 43 -12.98 -4.50 1.24
N LYS A 44 -13.15 -3.74 2.33
CA LYS A 44 -13.69 -2.39 2.26
C LYS A 44 -12.68 -1.39 1.67
N ILE A 45 -11.40 -1.52 2.00
CA ILE A 45 -10.31 -0.77 1.34
C ILE A 45 -10.33 -1.04 -0.18
N ASP A 46 -10.42 -2.31 -0.59
CA ASP A 46 -10.51 -2.67 -2.01
C ASP A 46 -11.74 -2.05 -2.67
N ALA A 47 -12.91 -2.08 -2.02
CA ALA A 47 -14.11 -1.43 -2.54
C ALA A 47 -13.93 0.10 -2.70
N HIS A 48 -13.27 0.77 -1.75
CA HIS A 48 -12.97 2.20 -1.84
C HIS A 48 -12.01 2.50 -3.01
N LEU A 49 -10.94 1.70 -3.15
CA LEU A 49 -9.98 1.84 -4.24
C LEU A 49 -10.63 1.55 -5.59
N ASN A 50 -11.39 0.46 -5.71
CA ASN A 50 -12.14 0.08 -6.91
C ASN A 50 -13.06 1.20 -7.37
N TYR A 51 -13.88 1.72 -6.47
CA TYR A 51 -14.82 2.79 -6.81
C TYR A 51 -14.12 4.09 -7.18
N ALA A 52 -13.11 4.50 -6.41
CA ALA A 52 -12.50 5.81 -6.58
C ALA A 52 -11.45 5.86 -7.71
N LEU A 53 -10.85 4.71 -8.05
CA LEU A 53 -9.85 4.61 -9.11
C LEU A 53 -10.43 4.15 -10.44
N ASP A 54 -11.69 3.73 -10.50
CA ASP A 54 -12.38 3.49 -11.76
C ASP A 54 -12.44 4.78 -12.60
N GLY A 55 -11.92 4.71 -13.82
CA GLY A 55 -11.78 5.87 -14.70
C GLY A 55 -10.86 6.99 -14.19
N PHE A 56 -10.06 6.77 -13.14
CA PHE A 56 -9.20 7.80 -12.59
C PHE A 56 -8.13 8.25 -13.60
N ASN A 57 -8.00 9.57 -13.76
CA ASN A 57 -7.08 10.14 -14.73
C ASN A 57 -5.67 10.34 -14.14
N TRP A 58 -4.78 9.42 -14.46
CA TRP A 58 -3.36 9.40 -14.07
C TRP A 58 -2.47 10.35 -14.91
N ILE A 59 -3.04 11.03 -15.91
CA ILE A 59 -2.35 12.07 -16.69
C ILE A 59 -2.85 13.43 -16.18
N ALA A 60 -2.03 14.09 -15.36
CA ALA A 60 -2.43 15.32 -14.69
C ALA A 60 -1.88 16.57 -15.40
N LYS A 61 -2.64 17.66 -15.38
CA LYS A 61 -2.20 18.93 -15.98
C LYS A 61 -1.11 19.62 -15.16
N THR A 62 -1.14 19.43 -13.85
CA THR A 62 -0.25 20.10 -12.89
C THR A 62 -0.01 19.20 -11.67
N ALA A 63 1.07 19.48 -10.95
CA ALA A 63 1.25 18.97 -9.60
C ALA A 63 0.20 19.59 -8.66
N ARG A 64 -0.31 18.79 -7.74
CA ARG A 64 -1.24 19.19 -6.68
C ARG A 64 -0.47 19.51 -5.40
N THR A 65 -1.06 20.38 -4.59
CA THR A 65 -0.58 20.66 -3.23
C THR A 65 -1.24 19.76 -2.19
N ASN A 66 -2.45 19.29 -2.48
CA ASN A 66 -3.25 18.43 -1.60
C ASN A 66 -3.30 17.01 -2.17
N PRO A 67 -3.48 15.98 -1.33
CA PRO A 67 -3.71 14.62 -1.79
C PRO A 67 -4.98 14.51 -2.66
N ASN A 68 -5.07 13.42 -3.41
CA ASN A 68 -6.26 13.09 -4.17
C ASN A 68 -7.44 12.79 -3.24
N ALA A 69 -8.67 13.11 -3.68
CA ALA A 69 -9.87 12.90 -2.88
C ALA A 69 -10.07 11.44 -2.43
N TYR A 70 -9.61 10.46 -3.21
CA TYR A 70 -9.67 9.05 -2.81
C TYR A 70 -8.76 8.75 -1.61
N CYS A 71 -7.59 9.39 -1.55
CA CYS A 71 -6.64 9.26 -0.45
C CYS A 71 -7.24 9.86 0.82
N GLU A 72 -7.80 11.07 0.75
CA GLU A 72 -8.51 11.70 1.87
C GLU A 72 -9.68 10.84 2.37
N GLY A 73 -10.46 10.27 1.45
CA GLY A 73 -11.57 9.36 1.77
C GLY A 73 -11.10 8.08 2.46
N LEU A 74 -10.00 7.47 2.01
CA LEU A 74 -9.40 6.30 2.64
C LEU A 74 -8.83 6.61 4.02
N VAL A 75 -8.13 7.74 4.18
CA VAL A 75 -7.64 8.21 5.47
C VAL A 75 -8.79 8.43 6.45
N GLY A 76 -9.88 9.08 6.00
CA GLY A 76 -11.08 9.27 6.81
C GLY A 76 -11.74 7.95 7.22
N TYR A 77 -11.85 7.00 6.28
CA TYR A 77 -12.35 5.64 6.55
C TYR A 77 -11.49 4.93 7.61
N LEU A 78 -10.16 4.88 7.41
CA LEU A 78 -9.25 4.25 8.36
C LEU A 78 -9.27 4.91 9.73
N GLY A 79 -9.31 6.24 9.79
CA GLY A 79 -9.45 6.98 11.04
C GLY A 79 -10.71 6.59 11.81
N GLY A 80 -11.84 6.46 11.11
CA GLY A 80 -13.09 5.98 11.71
C GLY A 80 -13.02 4.53 12.20
N VAL A 81 -12.41 3.63 11.40
CA VAL A 81 -12.21 2.23 11.79
C VAL A 81 -11.31 2.12 13.01
N PHE A 82 -10.13 2.77 13.00
CA PHE A 82 -9.14 2.68 14.07
C PHE A 82 -9.64 3.28 15.39
N ALA A 83 -10.51 4.30 15.32
CA ALA A 83 -11.18 4.85 16.49
C ALA A 83 -12.27 3.93 17.07
N SER A 84 -12.77 2.96 16.30
CA SER A 84 -13.93 2.12 16.67
C SER A 84 -13.53 0.71 17.15
N LEU A 85 -12.25 0.45 17.39
CA LEU A 85 -11.72 -0.88 17.72
C LEU A 85 -11.91 -1.31 19.19
N GLY A 86 -12.81 -0.65 19.93
CA GLY A 86 -12.96 -0.69 21.39
C GLY A 86 -12.54 -1.96 22.14
N PRO A 87 -13.13 -3.14 21.87
CA PRO A 87 -12.85 -4.36 22.63
C PRO A 87 -11.53 -5.06 22.27
N MET A 88 -10.81 -4.59 21.27
CA MET A 88 -9.62 -5.26 20.76
C MET A 88 -8.37 -4.87 21.56
N ASP A 89 -7.55 -5.86 21.90
CA ASP A 89 -6.29 -5.65 22.61
C ASP A 89 -5.29 -4.86 21.75
N GLU A 90 -4.27 -4.27 22.39
CA GLU A 90 -3.29 -3.42 21.73
C GLU A 90 -2.52 -4.12 20.61
N GLY A 91 -2.16 -5.39 20.80
CA GLY A 91 -1.43 -6.18 19.81
C GLY A 91 -2.26 -6.42 18.56
N SER A 92 -3.51 -6.85 18.74
CA SER A 92 -4.46 -7.05 17.63
C SER A 92 -4.85 -5.72 16.95
N ARG A 93 -4.96 -4.62 17.69
CA ARG A 93 -5.16 -3.28 17.11
C ARG A 93 -4.00 -2.86 16.22
N ALA A 94 -2.77 -2.98 16.72
CA ALA A 94 -1.58 -2.68 15.94
C ALA A 94 -1.49 -3.58 14.69
N GLY A 95 -1.76 -4.88 14.85
CA GLY A 95 -1.81 -5.83 13.74
C GLY A 95 -2.84 -5.44 12.66
N LEU A 96 -4.03 -4.96 13.05
CA LEU A 96 -5.02 -4.46 12.10
C LEU A 96 -4.52 -3.21 11.39
N HIS A 97 -3.87 -2.28 12.10
CA HIS A 97 -3.30 -1.08 11.50
C HIS A 97 -2.30 -1.44 10.41
N PHE A 98 -1.33 -2.31 10.73
CA PHE A 98 -0.34 -2.80 9.77
C PHE A 98 -1.00 -3.54 8.60
N SER A 99 -2.02 -4.35 8.87
CA SER A 99 -2.75 -5.06 7.82
C SER A 99 -3.42 -4.10 6.85
N CYS A 100 -4.12 -3.07 7.34
CA CYS A 100 -4.79 -2.07 6.52
C CYS A 100 -3.81 -1.19 5.73
N CYS A 101 -2.80 -0.62 6.39
CA CYS A 101 -1.81 0.25 5.74
C CYS A 101 -0.96 -0.53 4.73
N GLY A 102 -0.52 -1.75 5.09
CA GLY A 102 0.20 -2.65 4.19
C GLY A 102 -0.64 -3.03 2.97
N HIS A 103 -1.93 -3.32 3.15
CA HIS A 103 -2.85 -3.64 2.06
C HIS A 103 -3.00 -2.46 1.08
N ILE A 104 -3.18 -1.23 1.58
CA ILE A 104 -3.22 -0.04 0.71
C ILE A 104 -1.94 0.10 -0.11
N ASN A 105 -0.76 -0.01 0.53
CA ASN A 105 0.52 0.05 -0.16
C ASN A 105 0.60 -1.04 -1.23
N GLU A 106 0.32 -2.30 -0.90
CA GLU A 106 0.37 -3.42 -1.83
C GLU A 106 -0.51 -3.17 -3.07
N ARG A 107 -1.76 -2.74 -2.85
CA ARG A 107 -2.71 -2.49 -3.94
C ARG A 107 -2.26 -1.35 -4.84
N LEU A 108 -1.79 -0.23 -4.27
CA LEU A 108 -1.30 0.91 -5.06
C LEU A 108 0.00 0.59 -5.80
N VAL A 109 0.91 -0.19 -5.20
CA VAL A 109 2.12 -0.69 -5.87
C VAL A 109 1.72 -1.56 -7.07
N LYS A 110 0.82 -2.53 -6.90
CA LYS A 110 0.33 -3.38 -7.99
C LYS A 110 -0.32 -2.58 -9.11
N ILE A 111 -1.18 -1.61 -8.77
CA ILE A 111 -1.81 -0.70 -9.74
C ILE A 111 -0.72 0.02 -10.58
N LEU A 112 0.36 0.45 -9.94
CA LEU A 112 1.46 1.14 -10.59
C LEU A 112 2.38 0.21 -11.38
N THR A 113 2.67 -1.00 -10.90
CA THR A 113 3.73 -1.87 -11.45
C THR A 113 3.26 -3.06 -12.26
N ASP A 114 2.02 -3.53 -12.13
CA ASP A 114 1.55 -4.75 -12.81
C ASP A 114 1.13 -4.44 -14.25
N ARG A 115 1.15 -5.44 -15.14
CA ARG A 115 0.71 -5.24 -16.53
C ARG A 115 -0.80 -5.51 -16.64
N PRO A 116 -1.56 -4.72 -17.44
CA PRO A 116 -3.00 -4.94 -17.59
C PRO A 116 -3.38 -6.35 -18.07
N GLU A 117 -2.52 -6.99 -18.87
CA GLU A 117 -2.73 -8.33 -19.42
C GLU A 117 -2.66 -9.44 -18.36
N GLU A 118 -1.91 -9.22 -17.28
CA GLU A 118 -1.68 -10.19 -16.19
C GLU A 118 -2.86 -10.27 -15.21
N VAL A 119 -3.83 -9.35 -15.27
CA VAL A 119 -4.93 -9.21 -14.30
C VAL A 119 -6.29 -9.71 -14.85
N SER A 120 -6.28 -10.32 -16.03
CA SER A 120 -7.47 -10.73 -16.80
C SER A 120 -8.39 -11.81 -16.17
N GLY A 121 -8.24 -12.12 -14.87
CA GLY A 121 -9.07 -13.09 -14.14
C GLY A 121 -9.60 -12.65 -12.77
N LEU A 122 -9.26 -11.46 -12.28
CA LEU A 122 -9.72 -10.98 -10.96
C LEU A 122 -10.81 -9.92 -11.14
N GLN A 123 -12.07 -10.39 -11.12
CA GLN A 123 -13.27 -9.60 -11.43
C GLN A 123 -13.52 -8.40 -10.46
N ASP A 124 -12.82 -8.36 -9.32
CA ASP A 124 -13.04 -7.39 -8.23
C ASP A 124 -11.79 -6.53 -7.89
N SER A 125 -10.86 -6.33 -8.83
CA SER A 125 -9.62 -5.59 -8.56
C SER A 125 -9.41 -4.42 -9.52
N VAL A 126 -9.03 -3.23 -9.01
CA VAL A 126 -8.61 -2.08 -9.83
C VAL A 126 -7.59 -2.55 -10.89
N PRO A 127 -7.85 -2.34 -12.19
CA PRO A 127 -6.90 -2.72 -13.22
C PRO A 127 -5.63 -1.86 -13.10
N PRO A 128 -4.46 -2.41 -13.43
CA PRO A 128 -3.24 -1.62 -13.43
C PRO A 128 -3.34 -0.40 -14.34
N VAL A 129 -2.65 0.68 -13.95
CA VAL A 129 -2.61 1.92 -14.74
C VAL A 129 -2.07 1.61 -16.13
N THR A 130 -2.74 2.14 -17.15
CA THR A 130 -2.32 1.98 -18.56
C THR A 130 -1.49 3.17 -19.05
N ARG A 131 -1.72 4.36 -18.47
CA ARG A 131 -1.07 5.61 -18.85
C ARG A 131 -0.87 6.51 -17.63
N ILE A 132 0.34 7.03 -17.42
CA ILE A 132 0.66 7.94 -16.32
C ILE A 132 1.70 8.97 -16.76
N ASP A 133 1.68 10.19 -16.24
CA ASP A 133 2.73 11.20 -16.49
C ASP A 133 3.49 11.60 -15.22
N ALA A 134 4.46 12.51 -15.37
CA ALA A 134 5.26 13.02 -14.25
C ALA A 134 4.39 13.62 -13.14
N TYR A 135 3.33 14.34 -13.52
CA TYR A 135 2.43 14.99 -12.58
C TYR A 135 1.55 13.96 -11.86
N GLY A 136 1.09 12.92 -12.54
CA GLY A 136 0.38 11.79 -11.94
C GLY A 136 1.23 11.08 -10.88
N LEU A 137 2.49 10.78 -11.19
CA LEU A 137 3.44 10.20 -10.24
C LEU A 137 3.71 11.15 -9.05
N LYS A 138 3.89 12.45 -9.32
CA LYS A 138 4.10 13.44 -8.26
C LYS A 138 2.88 13.56 -7.34
N ASN A 139 1.68 13.53 -7.89
CA ASN A 139 0.43 13.58 -7.13
C ASN A 139 0.23 12.31 -6.30
N LEU A 140 0.55 11.13 -6.84
CA LEU A 140 0.58 9.90 -6.06
C LEU A 140 1.61 9.98 -4.92
N GLY A 141 2.76 10.61 -5.14
CA GLY A 141 3.71 10.91 -4.07
C GLY A 141 3.12 11.77 -2.94
N ARG A 142 2.19 12.69 -3.25
CA ARG A 142 1.46 13.46 -2.23
C ARG A 142 0.43 12.61 -1.47
N ASP A 143 -0.19 11.64 -2.15
CA ASP A 143 -1.05 10.67 -1.46
C ASP A 143 -0.22 9.83 -0.47
N VAL A 144 0.99 9.42 -0.86
CA VAL A 144 1.90 8.67 0.02
C VAL A 144 2.27 9.47 1.26
N GLU A 145 2.61 10.75 1.11
CA GLU A 145 2.90 11.64 2.24
C GLU A 145 1.68 11.74 3.19
N ALA A 146 0.47 11.90 2.65
CA ALA A 146 -0.74 11.94 3.46
C ALA A 146 -1.02 10.61 4.20
N PHE A 147 -0.73 9.46 3.56
CA PHE A 147 -0.81 8.16 4.22
C PHE A 147 0.25 7.99 5.33
N GLU A 148 1.49 8.46 5.11
CA GLU A 148 2.54 8.45 6.13
C GLU A 148 2.18 9.37 7.31
N GLU A 149 1.64 10.56 7.06
CA GLU A 149 1.17 11.49 8.09
C GLU A 149 0.02 10.89 8.90
N PHE A 150 -0.96 10.28 8.23
CA PHE A 150 -2.02 9.54 8.90
C PHE A 150 -1.46 8.40 9.76
N ALA A 151 -0.54 7.59 9.23
CA ALA A 151 0.08 6.50 9.96
C ALA A 151 0.79 6.98 11.23
N MET A 152 1.54 8.09 11.13
CA MET A 152 2.19 8.72 12.27
C MET A 152 1.20 9.25 13.32
N SER A 153 0.00 9.67 12.91
CA SER A 153 -1.05 10.14 13.83
C SER A 153 -1.69 9.03 14.68
N THR A 154 -1.50 7.76 14.31
CA THR A 154 -2.08 6.60 15.02
C THR A 154 -1.39 6.28 16.35
N GLY A 155 -0.23 6.90 16.63
CA GLY A 155 0.61 6.58 17.78
C GLY A 155 1.50 5.35 17.59
N VAL A 156 1.55 4.75 16.39
CA VAL A 156 2.44 3.65 16.01
C VAL A 156 3.45 4.16 14.97
N PRO A 157 4.65 4.63 15.39
CA PRO A 157 5.61 5.28 14.49
C PRO A 157 6.09 4.43 13.32
N GLU A 158 6.16 3.12 13.50
CA GLU A 158 6.59 2.14 12.50
C GLU A 158 5.55 1.94 11.40
N LEU A 159 4.30 2.39 11.60
CA LEU A 159 3.23 2.19 10.63
C LEU A 159 3.49 2.93 9.30
N LYS A 160 4.24 4.05 9.33
CA LYS A 160 4.68 4.73 8.10
C LYS A 160 5.57 3.83 7.23
N GLU A 161 6.21 2.82 7.81
CA GLU A 161 7.11 1.94 7.08
C GLU A 161 6.36 1.08 6.06
N CYS A 162 5.05 0.86 6.26
CA CYS A 162 4.17 0.20 5.30
C CYS A 162 4.20 0.86 3.92
N PHE A 163 4.46 2.18 3.84
CA PHE A 163 4.38 2.95 2.60
C PHE A 163 5.74 3.19 1.92
N GLN A 164 6.84 2.66 2.47
CA GLN A 164 8.19 2.96 1.95
C GLN A 164 8.42 2.50 0.53
N GLU A 165 7.81 1.38 0.14
CA GLU A 165 7.94 0.89 -1.23
C GLU A 165 7.30 1.84 -2.23
N LEU A 166 6.04 2.22 -2.01
CA LEU A 166 5.33 3.17 -2.86
C LEU A 166 5.99 4.55 -2.86
N LYS A 167 6.51 4.98 -1.70
CA LYS A 167 7.34 6.20 -1.59
C LYS A 167 8.57 6.14 -2.47
N CYS A 168 9.34 5.05 -2.39
CA CYS A 168 10.53 4.89 -3.22
C CYS A 168 10.16 4.87 -4.71
N LEU A 169 9.07 4.20 -5.10
CA LEU A 169 8.62 4.09 -6.50
C LEU A 169 8.22 5.45 -7.07
N THR A 170 7.37 6.17 -6.36
CA THR A 170 6.94 7.51 -6.77
C THR A 170 8.10 8.50 -6.79
N SER A 171 9.00 8.42 -5.81
CA SER A 171 10.15 9.33 -5.69
C SER A 171 11.20 9.11 -6.77
N ILE A 172 11.58 7.86 -7.07
CA ILE A 172 12.62 7.57 -8.08
C ILE A 172 12.14 7.91 -9.49
N MET A 173 10.85 7.73 -9.78
CA MET A 173 10.29 8.00 -11.11
C MET A 173 10.20 9.49 -11.45
N VAL A 174 10.30 10.37 -10.45
CA VAL A 174 10.33 11.82 -10.62
C VAL A 174 11.70 12.44 -10.30
N ASP A 175 12.69 11.62 -9.98
CA ASP A 175 14.05 12.05 -9.69
C ASP A 175 14.80 12.40 -10.98
N ASN A 176 15.32 13.63 -11.07
CA ASN A 176 16.14 14.08 -12.20
C ASN A 176 17.38 13.21 -12.44
N GLU A 177 17.86 12.50 -11.41
CA GLU A 177 18.99 11.57 -11.52
C GLU A 177 18.58 10.17 -11.99
N LEU A 178 17.29 9.88 -12.24
CA LEU A 178 16.86 8.55 -12.72
C LEU A 178 17.68 8.04 -13.91
N PRO A 179 17.94 8.81 -14.99
CA PRO A 179 18.75 8.33 -16.13
C PRO A 179 20.17 7.91 -15.75
N TYR A 180 20.73 8.52 -14.70
CA TYR A 180 22.01 8.13 -14.12
C TYR A 180 21.85 6.88 -13.24
N LEU A 181 20.87 6.87 -12.33
CA LEU A 181 20.65 5.80 -11.36
C LEU A 181 20.28 4.46 -11.99
N ILE A 182 19.62 4.42 -13.15
CA ILE A 182 19.24 3.14 -13.75
C ILE A 182 20.42 2.38 -14.36
N LYS A 183 21.58 3.01 -14.53
CA LYS A 183 22.75 2.36 -15.12
C LYS A 183 23.34 1.31 -14.17
N SER A 184 23.94 0.27 -14.74
CA SER A 184 24.51 -0.85 -13.99
C SER A 184 25.59 -0.43 -12.99
N GLU A 185 26.46 0.48 -13.41
CA GLU A 185 27.55 1.03 -12.61
C GLU A 185 27.06 1.82 -11.38
N ASN A 186 25.81 2.29 -11.41
CA ASN A 186 25.20 3.08 -10.34
C ASN A 186 24.23 2.27 -9.48
N ALA A 187 24.25 0.92 -9.59
CA ALA A 187 23.34 0.06 -8.84
C ALA A 187 23.48 0.20 -7.31
N ALA A 188 24.71 0.40 -6.81
CA ALA A 188 24.95 0.61 -5.38
C ALA A 188 24.31 1.91 -4.88
N GLU A 189 24.45 3.00 -5.63
CA GLU A 189 23.86 4.30 -5.30
C GLU A 189 22.34 4.27 -5.38
N ARG A 190 21.79 3.63 -6.42
CA ARG A 190 20.34 3.39 -6.54
C ARG A 190 19.81 2.62 -5.33
N LYS A 191 20.47 1.54 -4.90
CA LYS A 191 20.07 0.74 -3.74
C LYS A 191 20.17 1.52 -2.43
N ARG A 192 21.15 2.42 -2.30
CA ARG A 192 21.32 3.28 -1.13
C ARG A 192 20.18 4.30 -1.01
N ARG A 193 19.78 4.94 -2.12
CA ARG A 193 18.73 5.96 -2.14
C ARG A 193 17.31 5.39 -2.18
N TYR A 194 17.13 4.26 -2.85
CA TYR A 194 15.84 3.62 -3.11
C TYR A 194 15.92 2.10 -2.85
N PRO A 195 16.06 1.67 -1.58
CA PRO A 195 16.41 0.29 -1.21
C PRO A 195 15.35 -0.76 -1.58
N LEU A 196 14.09 -0.34 -1.74
CA LEU A 196 12.95 -1.22 -2.01
C LEU A 196 12.60 -1.35 -3.50
N ILE A 197 13.40 -0.76 -4.39
CA ILE A 197 13.10 -0.70 -5.82
C ILE A 197 13.85 -1.75 -6.61
N SER A 198 13.11 -2.38 -7.52
CA SER A 198 13.66 -3.28 -8.54
C SER A 198 13.55 -2.66 -9.94
N LEU A 199 14.51 -2.99 -10.81
CA LEU A 199 14.52 -2.52 -12.20
C LEU A 199 13.26 -2.95 -12.99
N PRO A 200 12.72 -4.18 -12.83
CA PRO A 200 11.47 -4.56 -13.48
C PRO A 200 10.30 -3.63 -13.16
N LYS A 201 10.15 -3.22 -11.89
CA LYS A 201 9.09 -2.29 -11.48
C LYS A 201 9.23 -0.92 -12.16
N ILE A 202 10.46 -0.40 -12.24
CA ILE A 202 10.75 0.84 -12.99
C ILE A 202 10.38 0.66 -14.47
N GLY A 203 10.80 -0.46 -15.08
CA GLY A 203 10.47 -0.79 -16.47
C GLY A 203 8.98 -0.79 -16.74
N ASN A 204 8.19 -1.46 -15.88
CA ASN A 204 6.74 -1.53 -16.03
C ASN A 204 6.07 -0.16 -15.92
N ILE A 205 6.59 0.75 -15.07
CA ILE A 205 6.09 2.13 -15.00
C ILE A 205 6.48 2.92 -16.25
N LEU A 206 7.72 2.79 -16.73
CA LEU A 206 8.19 3.44 -17.96
C LEU A 206 7.39 3.00 -19.20
N GLU A 207 6.93 1.74 -19.26
CA GLU A 207 6.06 1.25 -20.34
C GLU A 207 4.70 1.99 -20.39
N LYS A 208 4.23 2.47 -19.23
CA LYS A 208 2.98 3.23 -19.06
C LYS A 208 3.19 4.75 -19.14
N TYR A 209 4.44 5.22 -19.12
CA TYR A 209 4.75 6.63 -18.98
C TYR A 209 4.41 7.39 -20.28
N VAL A 210 3.56 8.40 -20.15
CA VAL A 210 3.20 9.32 -21.22
C VAL A 210 4.20 10.46 -21.19
N GLY A 211 5.18 10.41 -22.10
CA GLY A 211 6.17 11.46 -22.21
C GLY A 211 5.56 12.82 -22.52
N ALA A 212 6.32 13.89 -22.24
CA ALA A 212 5.91 15.22 -22.64
C ALA A 212 5.79 15.30 -24.17
N GLY A 213 4.55 15.35 -24.68
CA GLY A 213 4.28 15.85 -26.02
C GLY A 213 4.44 17.37 -26.07
N MET A 214 4.25 17.99 -27.23
CA MET A 214 4.27 19.46 -27.43
C MET A 214 3.32 20.27 -26.50
N SER A 215 2.54 19.62 -25.63
CA SER A 215 1.65 20.22 -24.63
C SER A 215 2.35 20.97 -23.48
N LEU A 216 3.69 20.97 -23.39
CA LEU A 216 4.42 21.81 -22.43
C LEU A 216 4.37 23.33 -22.75
N LEU A 217 3.61 23.76 -23.76
CA LEU A 217 3.39 25.18 -24.06
C LEU A 217 2.44 25.91 -23.09
N GLY A 218 1.87 25.25 -22.08
CA GLY A 218 0.90 25.87 -21.16
C GLY A 218 1.11 25.65 -19.65
N GLY A 219 2.07 24.83 -19.25
CA GLY A 219 2.34 24.54 -17.84
C GLY A 219 3.76 24.98 -17.49
N LYS A 220 3.93 25.77 -16.42
CA LYS A 220 5.26 26.05 -15.86
C LYS A 220 5.93 24.70 -15.56
N SER A 221 6.90 24.32 -16.38
CA SER A 221 7.83 23.24 -16.05
C SER A 221 8.50 23.64 -14.74
N THR A 222 8.18 22.95 -13.66
CA THR A 222 8.81 23.17 -12.36
C THR A 222 10.17 22.50 -12.43
N ALA A 223 11.25 23.27 -12.22
CA ALA A 223 12.65 22.82 -12.34
C ALA A 223 13.01 21.56 -11.51
N ASP A 224 12.13 21.14 -10.59
CA ASP A 224 12.35 20.06 -9.63
C ASP A 224 11.65 18.74 -10.01
N LEU A 225 11.09 18.60 -11.21
CA LEU A 225 10.35 17.41 -11.63
C LEU A 225 10.95 16.80 -12.90
N LEU A 226 11.35 15.53 -12.84
CA LEU A 226 11.76 14.80 -14.05
C LEU A 226 10.55 14.60 -14.97
N VAL A 227 10.65 15.16 -16.17
CA VAL A 227 9.69 14.97 -17.25
C VAL A 227 10.43 14.35 -18.43
N LEU A 228 10.03 13.14 -18.81
CA LEU A 228 10.69 12.38 -19.87
C LEU A 228 9.99 12.58 -21.21
N ASP A 229 10.76 12.66 -22.29
CA ASP A 229 10.24 12.55 -23.65
C ASP A 229 10.21 11.09 -24.15
N LYS A 230 9.61 10.87 -25.33
CA LYS A 230 9.47 9.53 -25.92
C LYS A 230 10.82 8.83 -26.19
N LYS A 231 11.86 9.59 -26.58
CA LYS A 231 13.20 9.05 -26.86
C LYS A 231 13.91 8.66 -25.58
N GLU A 232 13.78 9.48 -24.53
CA GLU A 232 14.33 9.20 -23.21
C GLU A 232 13.69 7.94 -22.62
N ILE A 233 12.36 7.84 -22.62
CA ILE A 233 11.64 6.64 -22.17
C ILE A 233 12.14 5.39 -22.91
N SER A 234 12.25 5.46 -24.24
CA SER A 234 12.74 4.34 -25.05
C SER A 234 14.18 3.94 -24.68
N THR A 235 15.03 4.92 -24.37
CA THR A 235 16.42 4.71 -23.95
C THR A 235 16.47 4.06 -22.58
N LEU A 236 15.70 4.55 -21.61
CA LEU A 236 15.64 4.01 -20.26
C LEU A 236 15.08 2.57 -20.25
N LEU A 237 14.03 2.30 -21.02
CA LEU A 237 13.48 0.95 -21.17
C LEU A 237 14.51 -0.04 -21.71
N ARG A 238 15.32 0.36 -22.70
CA ARG A 238 16.39 -0.48 -23.22
C ARG A 238 17.43 -0.78 -22.14
N LEU A 239 17.83 0.21 -21.35
CA LEU A 239 18.79 0.05 -20.26
C LEU A 239 18.27 -0.88 -19.16
N VAL A 240 16.99 -0.76 -18.80
CA VAL A 240 16.33 -1.67 -17.84
C VAL A 240 16.34 -3.11 -18.36
N ARG A 241 15.93 -3.32 -19.62
CA ARG A 241 15.86 -4.65 -20.25
C ARG A 241 17.22 -5.30 -20.49
N GLN A 242 18.31 -4.53 -20.55
CA GLN A 242 19.66 -5.09 -20.66
C GLN A 242 20.19 -5.65 -19.33
N GLN A 243 19.54 -5.32 -18.22
CA GLN A 243 19.96 -5.68 -16.86
C GLN A 243 19.01 -6.69 -16.18
N CYS A 244 17.88 -6.99 -16.80
CA CYS A 244 16.89 -7.97 -16.34
C CYS A 244 16.94 -9.20 -17.24
#